data_AF-A0AAQ4FCI4-F1
#
_entry.id   AF-A0AAQ4FCI4-F1
#
_cell.length_a   1.000
_cell.length_b   1.000
_cell.length_c   1.000
_cell.angle_alpha   90.00
_cell.angle_beta   90.00
_cell.angle_gamma   90.00
#
_symmetry.space_group_name_H-M   'P 1'
#
loop_
_entity.id
_entity.type
_entity.pdbx_description
1 polymer ?
#
loop_
_entity_poly.entity_id
_entity_poly.type
_entity_poly.pdbx_seq_one_letter_code
_entity_poly.pdbx_strand_id
1 'polypeptide(L)'
;MKRMRRPLSQGHNLPPQTVDAFISSVQWQFVDMSIEILRPCGNSAVLNITLSRTLRALVCLRGLIIEWVLVKGFNEDIYTDDDQLDMWSKSRYQAFQKVTDHANAVMLHLSPQLAPSAAAAAAVKYFLRWLHSYLHLFSTPCRRCGTRLQRNMPPTWRDLRKLYVYHETCRP
;
A
#
# COMPACT_ATOMS: atom_id res chain seq x y z
N MET A 1 -36.20 18.55 -20.10
CA MET A 1 -35.70 17.55 -19.13
C MET A 1 -34.41 18.06 -18.50
N LYS A 2 -34.43 18.46 -17.22
CA LYS A 2 -33.21 18.89 -16.50
C LYS A 2 -32.35 17.66 -16.20
N ARG A 3 -31.16 17.57 -16.80
CA ARG A 3 -30.16 16.52 -16.52
C ARG A 3 -29.70 16.68 -15.08
N MET A 4 -30.29 15.91 -14.16
CA MET A 4 -29.91 15.89 -12.75
C MET A 4 -28.46 15.40 -12.65
N ARG A 5 -27.52 16.32 -12.40
CA ARG A 5 -26.13 15.97 -12.10
C ARG A 5 -26.16 15.16 -10.80
N ARG A 6 -25.92 13.85 -10.90
CA ARG A 6 -25.66 13.02 -9.71
C ARG A 6 -24.54 13.69 -8.91
N PRO A 7 -24.71 13.94 -7.61
CA PRO A 7 -23.60 14.42 -6.79
C PRO A 7 -22.48 13.39 -6.88
N LEU A 8 -21.28 13.84 -7.25
CA LEU A 8 -20.09 13.00 -7.26
C LEU A 8 -19.82 12.63 -5.79
N SER A 9 -20.09 11.38 -5.40
CA SER A 9 -19.71 10.92 -4.06
C SER A 9 -18.19 10.98 -3.95
N GLN A 10 -17.72 11.84 -3.06
CA GLN A 10 -16.29 12.08 -2.87
C GLN A 10 -15.68 10.89 -2.13
N GLY A 11 -14.52 10.41 -2.61
CA GLY A 11 -13.89 9.21 -2.08
C GLY A 11 -13.46 9.27 -0.61
N HIS A 12 -13.37 10.47 -0.01
CA HIS A 12 -12.93 10.66 1.38
C HIS A 12 -14.03 10.57 2.44
N ASN A 13 -15.30 10.75 2.06
CA ASN A 13 -16.46 10.75 2.97
C ASN A 13 -17.31 9.51 2.74
N LEU A 14 -16.68 8.33 2.82
CA LEU A 14 -17.37 7.05 2.70
C LEU A 14 -17.62 6.46 4.10
N PRO A 15 -18.82 5.90 4.36
CA PRO A 15 -19.10 5.22 5.62
C PRO A 15 -18.14 4.04 5.87
N PRO A 16 -17.78 3.75 7.15
CA PRO A 16 -16.93 2.63 7.51
C PRO A 16 -17.33 1.30 6.84
N GLN A 17 -18.63 0.98 6.83
CA GLN A 17 -19.18 -0.25 6.27
C GLN A 17 -18.91 -0.37 4.76
N THR A 18 -18.92 0.76 4.04
CA THR A 18 -18.62 0.79 2.60
C THR A 18 -17.14 0.51 2.35
N VAL A 19 -16.25 1.04 3.21
CA VAL A 19 -14.81 0.74 3.15
C VAL A 19 -14.57 -0.74 3.46
N ASP A 20 -15.19 -1.27 4.51
CA ASP A 20 -15.02 -2.67 4.93
C ASP A 20 -15.48 -3.66 3.86
N ALA A 21 -16.67 -3.41 3.27
CA ALA A 21 -17.19 -4.23 2.18
C ALA A 21 -16.29 -4.17 0.94
N PHE A 22 -15.76 -2.98 0.62
CA PHE A 22 -14.84 -2.82 -0.48
C PHE A 22 -13.53 -3.57 -0.26
N ILE A 23 -12.88 -3.40 0.90
CA ILE A 23 -11.63 -4.10 1.22
C ILE A 23 -11.82 -5.61 1.24
N SER A 24 -12.92 -6.09 1.85
CA SER A 24 -13.29 -7.51 1.84
C SER A 24 -13.41 -8.04 0.40
N SER A 25 -14.04 -7.29 -0.51
CA SER A 25 -14.18 -7.69 -1.91
C SER A 25 -12.83 -7.75 -2.67
N VAL A 26 -11.86 -6.92 -2.27
CA VAL A 26 -10.55 -6.85 -2.92
C VAL A 26 -9.59 -7.89 -2.37
N GLN A 27 -9.66 -8.22 -1.08
CA GLN A 27 -8.79 -9.21 -0.45
C GLN A 27 -8.83 -10.57 -1.17
N TRP A 28 -10.01 -11.01 -1.61
CA TRP A 28 -10.17 -12.29 -2.33
C TRP A 28 -9.33 -12.41 -3.62
N GLN A 29 -8.81 -11.30 -4.14
CA GLN A 29 -7.95 -11.29 -5.33
C GLN A 29 -6.51 -11.70 -5.04
N PHE A 30 -6.13 -11.82 -3.76
CA PHE A 30 -4.77 -12.12 -3.34
C PHE A 30 -4.74 -13.35 -2.42
N VAL A 31 -4.02 -14.39 -2.82
CA VAL A 31 -3.84 -15.62 -2.02
C VAL A 31 -2.74 -15.44 -0.96
N ASP A 32 -1.68 -14.68 -1.31
CA ASP A 32 -0.49 -14.49 -0.48
C ASP A 32 -0.51 -13.17 0.33
N MET A 33 -1.65 -12.49 0.41
CA MET A 33 -1.82 -11.24 1.13
C MET A 33 -3.07 -11.31 2.02
N SER A 34 -2.90 -11.11 3.32
CA SER A 34 -4.00 -10.91 4.26
C SER A 34 -4.13 -9.44 4.63
N ILE A 35 -5.37 -8.98 4.85
CA ILE A 35 -5.67 -7.60 5.20
C ILE A 35 -6.61 -7.61 6.42
N GLU A 36 -6.12 -7.12 7.55
CA GLU A 36 -6.93 -6.85 8.73
C GLU A 36 -7.26 -5.35 8.78
N ILE A 37 -8.51 -5.01 9.08
CA ILE A 37 -8.96 -3.62 9.18
C ILE A 37 -8.98 -3.22 10.65
N LEU A 38 -8.12 -2.27 11.01
CA LEU A 38 -8.01 -1.67 12.34
C LEU A 38 -8.58 -0.25 12.32
N ARG A 39 -9.09 0.22 13.46
CA ARG A 39 -9.64 1.57 13.61
C ARG A 39 -9.16 2.25 14.91
N PRO A 40 -7.83 2.43 15.09
CA PRO A 40 -7.28 3.01 16.32
C PRO A 40 -7.71 4.47 16.53
N CYS A 41 -8.06 5.19 15.46
CA CYS A 41 -8.39 6.62 15.47
C CYS A 41 -9.83 6.89 14.96
N GLY A 42 -10.83 6.16 15.46
CA GLY A 42 -12.24 6.39 15.14
C GLY A 42 -12.64 5.89 13.74
N ASN A 43 -12.99 6.80 12.82
CA ASN A 43 -13.57 6.43 11.51
C ASN A 43 -12.53 6.12 10.42
N SER A 44 -11.26 6.49 10.60
CA SER A 44 -10.20 6.15 9.65
C SER A 44 -9.86 4.67 9.74
N ALA A 45 -9.77 4.00 8.60
CA ALA A 45 -9.39 2.60 8.55
C ALA A 45 -7.87 2.50 8.41
N VAL A 46 -7.22 1.68 9.22
CA VAL A 46 -5.83 1.29 9.05
C VAL A 46 -5.81 -0.15 8.58
N LEU A 47 -5.33 -0.38 7.36
CA LEU A 47 -5.14 -1.74 6.85
C LEU A 47 -3.82 -2.28 7.41
N ASN A 48 -3.91 -3.30 8.25
CA ASN A 48 -2.79 -4.13 8.67
C ASN A 48 -2.63 -5.27 7.65
N ILE A 49 -1.71 -5.08 6.72
CA ILE A 49 -1.48 -5.99 5.59
C ILE A 49 -0.28 -6.87 5.90
N THR A 50 -0.43 -8.19 5.73
CA THR A 50 0.70 -9.13 5.73
C THR A 50 0.85 -9.73 4.34
N LEU A 51 2.03 -9.60 3.74
CA LEU A 51 2.36 -10.16 2.44
C LEU A 51 3.30 -11.36 2.62
N SER A 52 2.70 -12.54 2.73
CA SER A 52 3.37 -13.81 3.02
C SER A 52 4.43 -13.64 4.12
N ARG A 53 5.65 -14.14 3.92
CA ARG A 53 6.81 -13.97 4.82
C ARG A 53 7.74 -12.83 4.40
N THR A 54 7.26 -11.90 3.56
CA THR A 54 8.11 -10.87 2.96
C THR A 54 8.02 -9.55 3.72
N LEU A 55 6.82 -9.02 3.94
CA LEU A 55 6.63 -7.73 4.60
C LEU A 55 5.29 -7.64 5.34
N ARG A 56 5.20 -6.64 6.22
CA ARG A 56 3.97 -6.12 6.82
C ARG A 56 3.82 -4.66 6.42
N ALA A 57 2.59 -4.20 6.20
CA ALA A 57 2.34 -2.80 5.88
C ALA A 57 1.14 -2.27 6.65
N LEU A 58 1.27 -1.04 7.15
CA LEU A 58 0.17 -0.25 7.69
C LEU A 58 -0.21 0.78 6.64
N VAL A 59 -1.46 0.75 6.18
CA VAL A 59 -1.99 1.68 5.19
C VAL A 59 -3.18 2.42 5.79
N CYS A 60 -3.02 3.72 6.04
CA CYS A 60 -4.09 4.55 6.58
C CYS A 60 -4.99 5.04 5.43
N LEU A 61 -6.30 4.82 5.60
CA LEU A 61 -7.36 5.24 4.70
C LEU A 61 -8.30 6.24 5.37
N ARG A 62 -8.55 7.36 4.69
CA ARG A 62 -9.71 8.22 4.94
C ARG A 62 -10.72 8.02 3.81
N GLY A 63 -11.79 7.29 4.10
CA GLY A 63 -12.64 6.70 3.06
C GLY A 63 -11.82 5.71 2.21
N LEU A 64 -11.70 5.97 0.91
CA LEU A 64 -10.83 5.22 -0.01
C LEU A 64 -9.59 6.02 -0.46
N ILE A 65 -9.26 7.11 0.22
CA ILE A 65 -8.03 7.86 -0.02
C ILE A 65 -6.93 7.31 0.89
N ILE A 66 -5.79 6.96 0.30
CA ILE A 66 -4.59 6.55 1.03
C ILE A 66 -3.88 7.81 1.52
N GLU A 67 -3.71 7.93 2.84
CA GLU A 67 -3.12 9.12 3.46
C GLU A 67 -1.71 8.90 3.99
N TRP A 68 -1.40 7.65 4.36
CA TRP A 68 -0.11 7.32 4.93
C TRP A 68 0.17 5.82 4.78
N VAL A 69 1.44 5.49 4.55
CA VAL A 69 1.91 4.12 4.45
C VAL A 69 3.20 3.93 5.21
N LEU A 70 3.28 2.84 5.97
CA LEU A 70 4.52 2.30 6.56
C LEU A 70 4.68 0.84 6.20
N VAL A 71 5.91 0.46 5.84
CA VAL A 71 6.27 -0.91 5.54
C VAL A 71 7.37 -1.37 6.46
N LYS A 72 7.17 -2.54 7.07
CA LYS A 72 8.14 -3.26 7.89
C LYS A 72 8.39 -4.65 7.33
N GLY A 73 9.48 -5.28 7.73
CA GLY A 73 9.77 -6.67 7.45
C GLY A 73 8.81 -7.59 8.18
N PHE A 74 8.62 -8.80 7.66
CA PHE A 74 7.69 -9.78 8.23
C PHE A 74 7.98 -10.10 9.71
N ASN A 75 9.26 -10.14 10.09
CA ASN A 75 9.70 -10.44 11.46
C ASN A 75 9.76 -9.21 12.38
N GLU A 76 9.28 -8.04 11.93
CA GLU A 76 9.25 -6.85 12.77
C GLU A 76 7.88 -6.70 13.45
N ASP A 77 7.91 -6.20 14.68
CA ASP A 77 6.72 -5.88 15.44
C ASP A 77 6.03 -4.62 14.87
N ILE A 78 4.71 -4.71 14.77
CA ILE A 78 3.84 -3.58 14.40
C ILE A 78 3.08 -3.02 15.60
N TYR A 79 3.29 -3.62 16.78
CA TYR A 79 2.76 -3.15 18.05
C TYR A 79 3.92 -2.68 18.91
N THR A 80 3.69 -1.68 19.76
CA THR A 80 4.62 -1.25 20.79
C THR A 80 4.57 -2.22 21.98
N ASP A 81 5.50 -2.06 22.92
CA ASP A 81 5.52 -2.84 24.17
C ASP A 81 4.22 -2.67 25.00
N ASP A 82 3.51 -1.55 24.80
CA ASP A 82 2.21 -1.24 25.43
C ASP A 82 0.99 -1.78 24.64
N ASP A 83 1.21 -2.71 23.70
CA ASP A 83 0.19 -3.30 22.81
C ASP A 83 -0.56 -2.25 21.95
N GLN A 84 0.04 -1.09 21.72
CA GLN A 84 -0.50 -0.05 20.84
C GLN A 84 0.03 -0.24 19.42
N LEU A 85 -0.79 0.04 18.42
CA LEU A 85 -0.36 -0.05 17.02
C LEU A 85 0.77 0.96 16.75
N ASP A 86 1.96 0.47 16.41
CA ASP A 86 3.14 1.28 16.10
C ASP A 86 3.07 1.81 14.67
N MET A 87 2.39 2.95 14.54
CA MET A 87 2.22 3.67 13.28
C MET A 87 3.37 4.64 12.99
N TRP A 88 4.44 4.69 13.78
CA TRP A 88 5.41 5.79 13.66
C TRP A 88 6.84 5.31 13.46
N SER A 89 7.19 4.17 14.06
CA SER A 89 8.57 3.70 13.99
C SER A 89 8.87 3.12 12.61
N LYS A 90 9.94 3.61 12.01
CA LYS A 90 10.44 3.10 10.72
C LYS A 90 10.93 1.66 10.89
N SER A 91 10.91 0.91 9.81
CA SER A 91 11.58 -0.40 9.76
C SER A 91 13.06 -0.29 10.13
N ARG A 92 13.59 -1.29 10.83
CA ARG A 92 15.03 -1.45 11.09
C ARG A 92 15.84 -1.82 9.84
N TYR A 93 15.19 -2.28 8.78
CA TYR A 93 15.85 -2.69 7.54
C TYR A 93 15.73 -1.62 6.46
N GLN A 94 16.88 -1.21 5.91
CA GLN A 94 16.96 -0.19 4.87
C GLN A 94 16.11 -0.50 3.63
N ALA A 95 15.97 -1.78 3.27
CA ALA A 95 15.11 -2.22 2.18
C ALA A 95 13.66 -1.78 2.38
N PHE A 96 13.07 -2.00 3.55
CA PHE A 96 11.67 -1.64 3.82
C PHE A 96 11.47 -0.16 4.11
N GLN A 97 12.50 0.54 4.63
CA GLN A 97 12.51 2.00 4.62
C GLN A 97 12.36 2.54 3.19
N LYS A 98 13.10 1.97 2.23
CA LYS A 98 12.96 2.33 0.81
C LYS A 98 11.61 1.96 0.22
N VAL A 99 11.06 0.79 0.55
CA VAL A 99 9.69 0.44 0.13
C VAL A 99 8.67 1.43 0.68
N THR A 100 8.85 1.89 1.93
CA THR A 100 8.01 2.94 2.54
C THR A 100 8.13 4.26 1.78
N ASP A 101 9.34 4.70 1.42
CA ASP A 101 9.55 5.90 0.59
C ASP A 101 8.79 5.78 -0.74
N HIS A 102 8.93 4.64 -1.44
CA HIS A 102 8.24 4.41 -2.72
C HIS A 102 6.72 4.34 -2.55
N ALA A 103 6.22 3.73 -1.48
CA ALA A 103 4.79 3.62 -1.21
C ALA A 103 4.16 4.99 -0.97
N ASN A 104 4.83 5.87 -0.22
CA ASN A 104 4.37 7.24 -0.02
C ASN A 104 4.42 8.05 -1.33
N ALA A 105 5.41 7.83 -2.20
CA ALA A 105 5.43 8.44 -3.53
C ALA A 105 4.28 7.95 -4.43
N VAL A 106 3.98 6.64 -4.41
CA VAL A 106 2.83 6.07 -5.14
C VAL A 106 1.51 6.63 -4.61
N MET A 107 1.36 6.72 -3.28
CA MET A 107 0.20 7.33 -2.64
C MET A 107 -0.03 8.75 -3.14
N LEU A 108 0.99 9.61 -3.17
CA LEU A 108 0.87 10.98 -3.68
C LEU A 108 0.45 11.01 -5.16
N HIS A 109 0.97 10.09 -5.98
CA HIS A 109 0.57 9.96 -7.38
C HIS A 109 -0.90 9.55 -7.55
N LEU A 110 -1.44 8.76 -6.62
CA LEU A 110 -2.79 8.22 -6.65
C LEU A 110 -3.86 9.10 -5.99
N SER A 111 -3.49 10.23 -5.38
CA SER A 111 -4.38 11.03 -4.52
C SER A 111 -4.82 12.37 -5.15
N PRO A 112 -5.74 12.41 -6.13
CA PRO A 112 -6.50 13.62 -6.41
C PRO A 112 -7.44 13.88 -5.22
N GLN A 113 -7.25 15.01 -4.52
CA GLN A 113 -8.02 15.39 -3.32
C GLN A 113 -9.55 15.43 -3.54
N LEU A 114 -10.00 15.50 -4.81
CA LEU A 114 -11.40 15.53 -5.23
C LEU A 114 -11.79 14.33 -6.10
N ALA A 115 -11.08 13.20 -5.98
CA ALA A 115 -11.37 12.00 -6.74
C ALA A 115 -12.79 11.47 -6.46
N PRO A 116 -13.58 11.16 -7.50
CA PRO A 116 -14.82 10.39 -7.35
C PRO A 116 -14.54 9.05 -6.65
N SER A 117 -15.51 8.54 -5.89
CA SER A 117 -15.40 7.26 -5.17
C SER A 117 -14.91 6.09 -6.04
N ALA A 118 -15.33 6.00 -7.30
CA ALA A 118 -14.86 4.98 -8.24
C ALA A 118 -13.36 5.09 -8.57
N ALA A 119 -12.84 6.32 -8.71
CA ALA A 119 -11.41 6.56 -8.94
C ALA A 119 -10.59 6.24 -7.68
N ALA A 120 -11.09 6.60 -6.49
CA ALA A 120 -10.47 6.24 -5.22
C ALA A 120 -10.43 4.70 -5.01
N ALA A 121 -11.52 4.00 -5.33
CA ALA A 121 -11.56 2.54 -5.33
C ALA A 121 -10.53 1.92 -6.30
N ALA A 122 -10.40 2.47 -7.51
CA ALA A 122 -9.40 2.02 -8.47
C ALA A 122 -7.96 2.27 -7.96
N ALA A 123 -7.72 3.41 -7.30
CA ALA A 123 -6.44 3.74 -6.68
C ALA A 123 -6.05 2.73 -5.59
N VAL A 124 -6.97 2.39 -4.68
CA VAL A 124 -6.69 1.39 -3.64
C VAL A 124 -6.40 0.02 -4.24
N LYS A 125 -7.20 -0.45 -5.22
CA LYS A 125 -6.93 -1.71 -5.94
C LYS A 125 -5.55 -1.72 -6.60
N TYR A 126 -5.21 -0.64 -7.29
CA TYR A 126 -3.92 -0.50 -7.92
C TYR A 126 -2.79 -0.52 -6.88
N PHE A 127 -2.95 0.21 -5.77
CA PHE A 127 -1.96 0.26 -4.70
C PHE A 127 -1.72 -1.12 -4.08
N LEU A 128 -2.79 -1.88 -3.80
CA LEU A 128 -2.67 -3.25 -3.28
C LEU A 128 -1.97 -4.17 -4.29
N ARG A 129 -2.27 -4.05 -5.58
CA ARG A 129 -1.53 -4.78 -6.63
C ARG A 129 -0.05 -4.37 -6.71
N TRP A 130 0.24 -3.08 -6.57
CA TRP A 130 1.60 -2.56 -6.54
C TRP A 130 2.35 -3.08 -5.31
N LEU A 131 1.73 -3.09 -4.13
CA LEU A 131 2.31 -3.63 -2.90
C LEU A 131 2.53 -5.15 -3.02
N HIS A 132 1.58 -5.88 -3.62
CA HIS A 132 1.70 -7.31 -3.88
C HIS A 132 2.92 -7.65 -4.75
N SER A 133 3.37 -6.74 -5.63
CA SER A 133 4.58 -6.95 -6.44
C SER A 133 5.89 -7.07 -5.63
N TYR A 134 5.84 -6.81 -4.32
CA TYR A 134 6.94 -7.05 -3.40
C TYR A 134 6.99 -8.48 -2.86
N LEU A 135 6.04 -9.37 -3.20
CA LEU A 135 6.01 -10.76 -2.74
C LEU A 135 7.38 -11.45 -2.93
N HIS A 136 8.04 -11.15 -4.05
CA HIS A 136 9.35 -11.70 -4.43
C HIS A 136 10.50 -10.68 -4.32
N LEU A 137 10.43 -9.75 -3.36
CA LEU A 137 11.43 -8.67 -3.20
C LEU A 137 12.89 -9.19 -3.17
N PHE A 138 13.13 -10.32 -2.53
CA PHE A 138 14.48 -10.89 -2.36
C PHE A 138 14.85 -11.95 -3.39
N SER A 139 13.92 -12.37 -4.25
CA SER A 139 14.14 -13.46 -5.22
C SER A 139 14.11 -13.01 -6.68
N THR A 140 13.36 -11.96 -7.01
CA THR A 140 13.30 -11.46 -8.40
C THR A 140 14.52 -10.60 -8.73
N PRO A 141 15.30 -10.92 -9.78
CA PRO A 141 16.42 -10.09 -10.20
C PRO A 141 15.96 -8.76 -10.81
N CYS A 142 16.79 -7.73 -10.72
CA CYS A 142 16.56 -6.46 -11.39
C CYS A 142 16.48 -6.65 -12.91
N ARG A 143 15.44 -6.08 -13.53
CA ARG A 143 15.20 -6.19 -14.98
C ARG A 143 16.31 -5.60 -15.85
N ARG A 144 17.05 -4.59 -15.37
CA ARG A 144 18.10 -3.90 -16.14
C ARG A 144 19.46 -4.59 -16.01
N CYS A 145 19.92 -4.89 -14.79
CA CYS A 145 21.27 -5.45 -14.55
C CYS A 145 21.29 -6.97 -14.33
N GLY A 146 20.14 -7.63 -14.19
CA GLY A 146 20.04 -9.08 -13.99
C GLY A 146 20.44 -9.58 -12.60
N THR A 147 20.95 -8.71 -11.71
CA THR A 147 21.36 -9.10 -10.35
C THR A 147 20.23 -8.95 -9.33
N ARG A 148 20.27 -9.76 -8.26
CA ARG A 148 19.31 -9.68 -7.13
C ARG A 148 19.68 -8.65 -6.09
N LEU A 149 20.97 -8.31 -5.99
CA LEU A 149 21.48 -7.34 -5.04
C LEU A 149 22.41 -6.36 -5.75
N GLN A 150 22.37 -5.11 -5.30
CA GLN A 150 23.34 -4.08 -5.65
C GLN A 150 23.64 -3.29 -4.37
N ARG A 151 24.91 -3.25 -3.94
CA ARG A 151 25.32 -2.63 -2.66
C ARG A 151 24.48 -3.12 -1.48
N ASN A 152 24.30 -4.45 -1.39
CA ASN A 152 23.48 -5.12 -0.38
C ASN A 152 21.99 -4.74 -0.36
N MET A 153 21.49 -4.06 -1.40
CA MET A 153 20.08 -3.68 -1.53
C MET A 153 19.39 -4.50 -2.63
N PRO A 154 18.20 -5.06 -2.37
CA PRO A 154 17.39 -5.70 -3.41
C PRO A 154 16.80 -4.65 -4.36
N PRO A 155 16.24 -5.07 -5.52
CA PRO A 155 15.53 -4.17 -6.40
C PRO A 155 14.21 -3.73 -5.76
N THR A 156 14.22 -2.58 -5.07
CA THR A 156 13.04 -2.04 -4.39
C THR A 156 12.13 -1.21 -5.29
N TRP A 157 12.60 -0.71 -6.43
CA TRP A 157 11.77 0.14 -7.28
C TRP A 157 10.82 -0.69 -8.15
N ARG A 158 9.62 -0.17 -8.38
CA ARG A 158 8.56 -0.78 -9.20
C ARG A 158 8.05 0.24 -10.20
N ASP A 159 8.11 -0.10 -11.49
CA ASP A 159 7.51 0.73 -12.54
C ASP A 159 6.00 0.82 -12.37
N LEU A 160 5.42 2.02 -12.42
CA LEU A 160 3.99 2.21 -12.15
C LEU A 160 3.08 1.58 -13.22
N ARG A 161 3.58 1.35 -14.45
CA ARG A 161 2.75 0.80 -15.53
C ARG A 161 2.76 -0.72 -15.55
N LYS A 162 3.95 -1.31 -15.50
CA LYS A 162 4.20 -2.75 -15.70
C LYS A 162 4.66 -3.48 -14.43
N LEU A 163 4.90 -2.76 -13.33
CA LEU A 163 5.40 -3.31 -12.06
C LEU A 163 6.73 -4.05 -12.18
N TYR A 164 7.52 -3.69 -13.20
CA TYR A 164 8.86 -4.24 -13.39
C TYR A 164 9.78 -3.80 -12.26
N VAL A 165 10.65 -4.71 -11.83
CA VAL A 165 11.51 -4.53 -10.65
C VAL A 165 12.88 -3.99 -11.04
N TYR A 166 13.33 -2.95 -10.34
CA TYR A 166 14.63 -2.35 -10.57
C TYR A 166 15.33 -1.97 -9.27
N HIS A 167 16.65 -1.97 -9.28
CA HIS A 167 17.42 -1.21 -8.29
C HIS A 167 17.21 0.29 -8.52
N GLU A 168 17.48 1.08 -7.48
CA GLU A 168 17.32 2.53 -7.50
C GLU A 168 18.11 3.20 -8.64
N THR A 169 19.35 2.78 -8.87
CA THR A 169 20.21 3.32 -9.94
C THR A 169 19.89 2.72 -11.31
N CYS A 170 19.00 1.74 -11.37
CA CYS A 170 18.63 1.02 -12.60
C CYS A 170 17.26 1.45 -13.15
N ARG A 171 16.64 2.47 -12.55
CA ARG A 171 15.35 3.02 -12.99
C ARG A 171 15.42 3.50 -14.45
N PRO A 172 14.35 3.26 -15.26
CA PRO A 172 14.21 3.75 -16.64
C PRO A 172 14.66 5.18 -16.85
#